data_AF-A0A7T0G1H4-F1
#
_entry.id   AF-A0A7T0G1H4-F1
#
_cell.length_a   1.000
_cell.length_b   1.000
_cell.length_c   1.000
_cell.angle_alpha   90.00
_cell.angle_beta   90.00
_cell.angle_gamma   90.00
#
_symmetry.space_group_name_H-M   'P 1'
#
loop_
_entity.id
_entity.type
_entity.pdbx_description
1 polymer ?
#
loop_
_entity_poly.entity_id
_entity_poly.type
_entity_poly.pdbx_seq_one_letter_code
_entity_poly.pdbx_strand_id
1 'polypeptide(L)'
;MPCHDTSALISVKFDNSEHLLEYDFSKLTCQKTIGSDNGFLDFSKGREMTALVELEFQDIVNYLKVESSEEQFLLYLEWDALRSTILHYMGKSEELDTTRYQLESIDYQEEGVEIRQVIRPPREMPKIVSCAVSARSAQVTEAPQEE
;
A
#
# COMPACT_ATOMS: atom_id res chain seq x y z
N MET A 1 6.98 -3.61 24.35
CA MET A 1 8.12 -3.93 23.47
C MET A 1 7.74 -3.53 22.05
N PRO A 2 8.54 -2.72 21.34
CA PRO A 2 8.24 -2.42 19.94
C PRO A 2 8.37 -3.71 19.14
N CYS A 3 7.29 -4.11 18.47
CA CYS A 3 7.29 -5.32 17.65
C CYS A 3 8.25 -5.12 16.48
N HIS A 4 9.26 -6.00 16.38
CA HIS A 4 10.24 -6.00 15.30
C HIS A 4 9.62 -6.47 13.97
N ASP A 5 8.55 -7.25 14.03
CA ASP A 5 7.80 -7.68 12.86
C ASP A 5 6.66 -6.69 12.57
N THR A 6 6.85 -5.94 11.48
CA THR A 6 5.94 -4.92 10.97
C THR A 6 5.14 -5.42 9.77
N SER A 7 5.15 -6.74 9.53
CA SER A 7 4.35 -7.35 8.47
C SER A 7 2.86 -7.06 8.68
N ALA A 8 2.15 -6.87 7.58
CA ALA A 8 0.73 -6.65 7.54
C ALA A 8 0.04 -7.74 6.74
N LEU A 9 -1.25 -7.93 6.98
CA LEU A 9 -2.14 -8.81 6.23
C LEU A 9 -3.23 -7.93 5.63
N ILE A 10 -3.50 -8.14 4.34
CA ILE A 10 -4.71 -7.64 3.69
C ILE A 10 -5.56 -8.82 3.23
N SER A 11 -6.86 -8.78 3.55
CA SER A 11 -7.86 -9.68 2.98
C SER A 11 -8.86 -8.86 2.19
N VAL A 12 -9.02 -9.17 0.90
CA VAL A 12 -9.86 -8.40 -0.03
C VAL A 12 -10.92 -9.33 -0.62
N LYS A 13 -12.18 -8.88 -0.62
CA LYS A 13 -13.30 -9.62 -1.21
C LYS A 13 -13.87 -8.90 -2.41
N PHE A 14 -14.05 -9.64 -3.50
CA PHE A 14 -14.73 -9.20 -4.70
C PHE A 14 -15.94 -10.06 -4.97
N ASP A 15 -16.96 -9.49 -5.59
CA ASP A 15 -18.10 -10.26 -6.08
C ASP A 15 -17.77 -11.02 -7.39
N ASN A 16 -18.74 -11.80 -7.86
CA ASN A 16 -18.63 -12.54 -9.13
C ASN A 16 -18.53 -11.63 -10.37
N SER A 17 -18.74 -10.33 -10.23
CA SER A 17 -18.57 -9.33 -11.29
C SER A 17 -17.28 -8.55 -11.12
N GLU A 18 -16.35 -9.00 -10.27
CA GLU A 18 -15.06 -8.35 -9.98
C GLU A 18 -15.18 -6.95 -9.35
N HIS A 19 -16.28 -6.68 -8.65
CA HIS A 19 -16.47 -5.43 -7.90
C HIS A 19 -16.09 -5.62 -6.43
N LEU A 20 -15.40 -4.63 -5.86
CA LEU A 20 -14.95 -4.69 -4.47
C LEU A 20 -16.13 -4.69 -3.50
N LEU A 21 -16.24 -5.70 -2.66
CA LEU A 21 -17.24 -5.79 -1.59
C LEU A 21 -16.73 -5.18 -0.30
N GLU A 22 -15.56 -5.61 0.14
CA GLU A 22 -14.90 -5.17 1.37
C GLU A 22 -13.42 -5.58 1.38
N TYR A 23 -12.64 -4.99 2.29
CA TYR A 23 -11.33 -5.51 2.66
C TYR A 23 -11.02 -5.19 4.14
N ASP A 24 -10.13 -5.99 4.73
CA ASP A 24 -9.48 -5.69 6.01
C ASP A 24 -7.97 -5.55 5.79
N PHE A 25 -7.38 -4.51 6.37
CA PHE A 25 -5.93 -4.31 6.34
C PHE A 25 -5.41 -4.10 7.76
N SER A 26 -4.60 -5.02 8.25
CA SER A 26 -4.19 -5.05 9.65
C SER A 26 -2.74 -5.50 9.84
N LYS A 27 -2.13 -5.06 10.95
CA LYS A 27 -0.80 -5.54 11.34
C LYS A 27 -0.89 -7.00 11.77
N LEU A 28 -0.05 -7.86 11.21
CA LEU A 28 -0.12 -9.29 11.47
C LEU A 28 0.19 -9.64 12.94
N THR A 29 1.08 -8.88 13.59
CA THR A 29 1.51 -9.12 14.98
C THR A 29 0.51 -8.73 16.06
N CYS A 30 -0.33 -7.72 15.82
CA CYS A 30 -1.26 -7.20 16.83
C CYS A 30 -2.71 -7.05 16.33
N GLN A 31 -2.99 -7.42 15.08
CA GLN A 31 -4.28 -7.28 14.39
C GLN A 31 -4.85 -5.86 14.44
N LYS A 32 -3.99 -4.86 14.69
CA LYS A 32 -4.41 -3.46 14.67
C LYS A 32 -4.64 -3.06 13.22
N THR A 33 -5.85 -2.63 12.90
CA THR A 33 -6.20 -2.11 11.58
C THR A 33 -5.35 -0.91 11.21
N ILE A 34 -4.96 -0.84 9.95
CA ILE A 34 -4.15 0.23 9.36
C ILE A 34 -5.06 1.01 8.42
N GLY A 35 -5.16 2.33 8.59
CA GLY A 35 -5.89 3.19 7.64
C GLY A 35 -7.41 3.26 7.80
N SER A 36 -8.05 2.37 8.57
CA SER A 36 -9.52 2.18 8.65
C SER A 36 -10.43 3.42 8.77
N ASP A 37 -9.95 4.55 9.28
CA ASP A 37 -10.77 5.75 9.54
C ASP A 37 -10.61 6.84 8.45
N ASN A 38 -9.92 6.56 7.34
CA ASN A 38 -9.65 7.55 6.28
C ASN A 38 -10.74 7.61 5.17
N GLY A 39 -11.74 6.74 5.19
CA GLY A 39 -12.83 6.69 4.19
C GLY A 39 -12.46 6.06 2.84
N PHE A 40 -11.27 5.45 2.71
CA PHE A 40 -10.83 4.83 1.46
C PHE A 40 -11.62 3.58 1.11
N LEU A 41 -12.05 2.79 2.10
CA LEU A 41 -12.94 1.65 1.90
C LEU A 41 -14.26 2.10 1.26
N ASP A 42 -14.90 3.12 1.80
CA ASP A 42 -16.16 3.66 1.25
C ASP A 42 -15.98 4.22 -0.16
N PHE A 43 -14.81 4.81 -0.45
CA PHE A 43 -14.49 5.32 -1.79
C PHE A 43 -14.28 4.20 -2.82
N SER A 44 -13.68 3.09 -2.42
CA SER A 44 -13.29 1.99 -3.30
C SER A 44 -14.40 0.94 -3.48
N LYS A 45 -15.30 0.81 -2.51
CA LYS A 45 -16.40 -0.17 -2.53
C LYS A 45 -17.28 -0.05 -3.78
N GLY A 46 -17.59 -1.19 -4.37
CA GLY A 46 -18.40 -1.30 -5.58
C GLY A 46 -17.68 -0.88 -6.86
N ARG A 47 -16.38 -0.60 -6.83
CA ARG A 47 -15.58 -0.38 -8.04
C ARG A 47 -15.03 -1.69 -8.57
N GLU A 48 -14.89 -1.77 -9.89
CA GLU A 48 -14.24 -2.89 -10.59
C GLU A 48 -12.74 -2.94 -10.26
N MET A 49 -12.17 -4.15 -10.21
CA MET A 49 -10.73 -4.40 -10.04
C MET A 49 -9.85 -3.54 -10.94
N THR A 50 -10.16 -3.47 -12.24
CA THR A 50 -9.37 -2.73 -13.24
C THR A 50 -9.32 -1.24 -12.92
N ALA A 51 -10.49 -0.65 -12.63
CA ALA A 51 -10.60 0.75 -12.24
C ALA A 51 -9.84 1.05 -10.93
N LEU A 52 -9.81 0.11 -9.98
CA LEU A 52 -9.07 0.28 -8.73
C LEU A 52 -7.54 0.29 -8.93
N VAL A 53 -7.02 -0.50 -9.87
CA VAL A 53 -5.58 -0.55 -10.19
C VAL A 53 -5.11 0.72 -10.90
N GLU A 54 -5.99 1.34 -11.68
CA GLU A 54 -5.74 2.58 -12.43
C GLU A 54 -5.89 3.85 -11.57
N LEU A 55 -6.31 3.74 -10.31
CA LEU A 55 -6.41 4.89 -9.42
C LEU A 55 -5.04 5.48 -9.09
N GLU A 56 -4.89 6.77 -9.37
CA GLU A 56 -3.75 7.56 -8.93
C GLU A 56 -3.91 7.98 -7.46
N PHE A 57 -2.83 7.83 -6.69
CA PHE A 57 -2.83 8.16 -5.26
C PHE A 57 -3.25 9.62 -4.98
N GLN A 58 -2.81 10.56 -5.83
CA GLN A 58 -3.15 11.97 -5.66
C GLN A 58 -4.65 12.26 -5.85
N ASP A 59 -5.33 11.53 -6.74
CA ASP A 59 -6.76 11.70 -6.95
C ASP A 59 -7.55 11.27 -5.71
N ILE A 60 -7.09 10.20 -5.04
CA ILE A 60 -7.66 9.70 -3.79
C ILE A 60 -7.45 10.72 -2.66
N VAL A 61 -6.23 11.24 -2.51
CA VAL A 61 -5.91 12.27 -1.51
C VAL A 61 -6.78 13.52 -1.70
N ASN A 62 -6.93 13.97 -2.95
CA ASN A 62 -7.76 15.13 -3.29
C ASN A 62 -9.24 14.88 -3.02
N TYR A 63 -9.74 13.68 -3.35
CA TYR A 63 -11.14 13.31 -3.12
C TYR A 63 -11.48 13.23 -1.63
N LEU A 64 -10.62 12.55 -0.86
CA LEU A 64 -10.79 12.36 0.59
C LEU A 64 -10.39 13.60 1.40
N LYS A 65 -9.76 14.60 0.77
CA LYS A 65 -9.29 15.85 1.39
C LYS A 65 -8.36 15.61 2.58
N VAL A 66 -7.45 14.65 2.43
CA VAL A 66 -6.50 14.29 3.48
C VAL A 66 -5.32 15.27 3.49
N GLU A 67 -5.23 16.10 4.52
CA GLU A 67 -4.19 17.14 4.61
C GLU A 67 -2.97 16.71 5.44
N SER A 68 -3.17 15.80 6.41
CA SER A 68 -2.09 15.37 7.30
C SER A 68 -1.14 14.41 6.58
N SER A 69 0.17 14.66 6.69
CA SER A 69 1.19 13.75 6.16
C SER A 69 1.13 12.34 6.75
N GLU A 70 0.69 12.21 8.01
CA GLU A 70 0.52 10.91 8.66
C GLU A 70 -0.67 10.15 8.06
N GLU A 71 -1.79 10.84 7.87
CA GLU A 71 -2.99 10.26 7.27
C GLU A 71 -2.76 9.90 5.80
N GLN A 72 -2.06 10.75 5.04
CA GLN A 72 -1.65 10.45 3.67
C GLN A 72 -0.73 9.22 3.61
N PHE A 73 0.19 9.08 4.58
CA PHE A 73 1.05 7.89 4.65
C PHE A 73 0.24 6.61 4.94
N LEU A 74 -0.71 6.66 5.88
CA LEU A 74 -1.58 5.52 6.18
C LEU A 74 -2.47 5.17 4.98
N LEU A 75 -3.04 6.18 4.32
CA LEU A 75 -3.81 6.02 3.09
C LEU A 75 -2.98 5.41 1.96
N TYR A 76 -1.73 5.84 1.81
CA TYR A 76 -0.81 5.28 0.82
C TYR A 76 -0.58 3.79 1.05
N LEU A 77 -0.35 3.37 2.31
CA LEU A 77 -0.15 1.95 2.63
C LEU A 77 -1.38 1.11 2.28
N GLU A 78 -2.57 1.64 2.54
CA GLU A 78 -3.83 0.95 2.26
C GLU A 78 -4.13 0.86 0.77
N TRP A 79 -3.95 1.97 0.03
CA TRP A 79 -4.05 2.00 -1.43
C TRP A 79 -3.05 1.05 -2.10
N ASP A 80 -1.79 1.07 -1.66
CA ASP A 80 -0.71 0.21 -2.16
C ASP A 80 -1.04 -1.26 -1.92
N ALA A 81 -1.52 -1.60 -0.71
CA ALA A 81 -1.92 -2.96 -0.34
C ALA A 81 -3.11 -3.49 -1.17
N LEU A 82 -4.12 -2.65 -1.40
CA LEU A 82 -5.27 -3.02 -2.24
C LEU A 82 -4.81 -3.23 -3.69
N ARG A 83 -4.06 -2.27 -4.24
CA ARG A 83 -3.55 -2.34 -5.61
C ARG A 83 -2.66 -3.55 -5.84
N SER A 84 -1.74 -3.86 -4.91
CA SER A 84 -0.86 -5.03 -5.01
C SER A 84 -1.61 -6.35 -4.92
N THR A 85 -2.69 -6.39 -4.14
CA THR A 85 -3.54 -7.58 -4.04
C THR A 85 -4.26 -7.87 -5.36
N ILE A 86 -4.81 -6.84 -5.98
CA ILE A 86 -5.48 -6.96 -7.28
C ILE A 86 -4.48 -7.35 -8.37
N LEU A 87 -3.31 -6.72 -8.43
CA LEU A 87 -2.27 -7.06 -9.41
C LEU A 87 -1.80 -8.52 -9.30
N HIS A 88 -1.63 -9.03 -8.07
CA HIS A 88 -1.32 -10.45 -7.85
C HIS A 88 -2.44 -11.36 -8.37
N TYR A 89 -3.70 -11.02 -8.11
CA TYR A 89 -4.84 -11.79 -8.59
C TYR A 89 -4.94 -11.80 -10.12
N MET A 90 -4.68 -10.66 -10.77
CA MET A 90 -4.67 -10.54 -12.23
C MET A 90 -3.46 -11.22 -12.89
N GLY A 91 -2.54 -11.81 -12.11
CA GLY A 91 -1.33 -12.45 -12.62
C GLY A 91 -0.24 -11.49 -13.07
N LYS A 92 -0.37 -10.18 -12.79
CA LYS A 92 0.58 -9.12 -13.16
C LYS A 92 1.70 -8.99 -12.12
N SER A 93 2.30 -10.11 -11.76
CA SER A 93 3.30 -10.17 -10.68
C SER A 93 4.63 -9.49 -11.04
N GLU A 94 4.88 -9.28 -12.33
CA GLU A 94 6.01 -8.51 -12.86
C GLU A 94 5.99 -7.03 -12.45
N GLU A 95 4.83 -6.48 -12.10
CA GLU A 95 4.67 -5.11 -11.59
C GLU A 95 4.89 -5.02 -10.07
N LEU A 96 5.17 -6.15 -9.40
CA LEU A 96 5.20 -6.25 -7.94
C LEU A 96 6.56 -6.68 -7.42
N ASP A 97 6.94 -6.13 -6.27
CA ASP A 97 8.01 -6.71 -5.45
C ASP A 97 7.49 -7.97 -4.75
N THR A 98 7.60 -9.12 -5.42
CA THR A 98 7.19 -10.43 -4.90
C THR A 98 7.94 -10.87 -3.64
N THR A 99 9.02 -10.16 -3.27
CA THR A 99 9.69 -10.41 -1.99
C THR A 99 8.98 -9.72 -0.83
N ARG A 100 8.32 -8.59 -1.12
CA ARG A 100 7.54 -7.79 -0.18
C ARG A 100 6.09 -8.26 -0.11
N TYR A 101 5.42 -8.41 -1.25
CA TYR A 101 4.03 -8.83 -1.34
C TYR A 101 3.98 -10.34 -1.60
N GLN A 102 3.37 -11.09 -0.69
CA GLN A 102 3.30 -12.55 -0.75
C GLN A 102 1.83 -12.97 -0.72
N LEU A 103 1.37 -13.60 -1.81
CA LEU A 103 0.04 -14.18 -1.86
C LEU A 103 -0.05 -15.33 -0.85
N GLU A 104 -1.02 -15.26 0.05
CA GLU A 104 -1.28 -16.28 1.07
C GLU A 104 -2.32 -17.29 0.57
N SER A 105 -3.48 -16.82 0.12
CA SER A 105 -4.54 -17.66 -0.43
C SER A 105 -5.41 -16.90 -1.43
N ILE A 106 -6.08 -17.69 -2.29
CA ILE A 106 -7.21 -17.25 -3.12
C ILE A 106 -8.32 -18.26 -2.88
N ASP A 107 -9.42 -17.80 -2.32
CA ASP A 107 -10.55 -18.62 -1.89
C ASP A 107 -11.78 -18.24 -2.72
N TYR A 108 -12.25 -19.17 -3.55
CA TYR A 108 -13.47 -19.00 -4.34
C TYR A 108 -14.69 -19.43 -3.54
N GLN A 109 -15.65 -18.52 -3.38
CA GLN A 109 -16.88 -18.69 -2.62
C GLN A 109 -18.09 -18.46 -3.54
N GLU A 110 -19.30 -18.81 -3.10
CA GLU A 110 -20.52 -18.60 -3.91
C GLU A 110 -20.75 -17.11 -4.23
N GLU A 111 -20.38 -16.23 -3.30
CA GLU A 111 -20.58 -14.78 -3.39
C GLU A 111 -19.47 -14.07 -4.20
N GLY A 112 -18.36 -14.75 -4.49
CA GLY A 112 -17.22 -14.19 -5.23
C GLY A 112 -15.88 -14.77 -4.80
N VAL A 113 -14.84 -13.94 -4.73
CA VAL A 113 -13.48 -14.35 -4.40
C VAL A 113 -12.92 -13.56 -3.23
N GLU A 114 -12.26 -14.27 -2.30
CA GLU A 114 -11.46 -13.68 -1.23
C GLU A 114 -9.97 -13.91 -1.52
N ILE A 115 -9.18 -12.85 -1.47
CA ILE A 115 -7.75 -12.88 -1.74
C ILE A 115 -7.02 -12.39 -0.49
N ARG A 116 -6.05 -13.18 -0.01
CA ARG A 116 -5.24 -12.84 1.14
C ARG A 116 -3.80 -12.64 0.75
N GLN A 117 -3.22 -11.54 1.22
CA GLN A 117 -1.84 -11.18 0.92
C GLN A 117 -1.11 -10.71 2.18
N VAL A 118 0.07 -11.28 2.41
CA VAL A 118 1.01 -10.84 3.44
C VAL A 118 1.94 -9.80 2.84
N ILE A 119 2.05 -8.65 3.50
CA ILE A 119 2.91 -7.54 3.11
C ILE A 119 4.04 -7.45 4.12
N ARG A 120 5.25 -7.79 3.70
CA ARG A 120 6.45 -7.72 4.53
C ARG A 120 7.02 -6.30 4.54
N PRO A 121 7.81 -5.94 5.58
CA PRO A 121 8.62 -4.74 5.51
C PRO A 121 9.62 -4.80 4.34
N PRO A 122 10.03 -3.64 3.80
CA PRO A 122 11.10 -3.59 2.80
C PRO A 122 12.38 -4.22 3.35
N ARG A 123 13.12 -4.93 2.49
CA ARG A 123 14.39 -5.60 2.85
C ARG A 123 15.43 -4.63 3.41
N GLU A 124 15.50 -3.44 2.82
CA GLU A 124 16.31 -2.34 3.33
C GLU A 124 15.38 -1.22 3.79
N MET A 125 15.41 -0.91 5.08
CA MET A 125 14.79 0.34 5.54
C MET A 125 15.58 1.51 4.96
N PRO A 126 14.91 2.48 4.31
CA PRO A 126 15.58 3.69 3.88
C PRO A 126 16.25 4.35 5.08
N LYS A 127 17.54 4.67 4.94
CA LYS A 127 18.28 5.36 6.00
C LYS A 127 17.61 6.71 6.21
N ILE A 128 16.95 6.88 7.35
CA ILE A 128 16.39 8.17 7.76
C ILE A 128 17.57 9.10 8.04
N VAL A 129 17.95 9.89 7.04
CA VAL A 129 18.90 10.99 7.20
C VAL A 129 18.15 12.17 7.77
N SER A 130 18.71 12.83 8.78
CA SER A 130 18.11 14.04 9.32
C SER A 130 18.05 15.10 8.22
N CYS A 131 17.00 15.92 8.21
CA CYS A 131 16.85 17.01 7.24
C CYS A 131 18.06 17.96 7.25
N ALA A 132 18.74 18.08 8.40
CA ALA A 132 19.98 18.84 8.57
C ALA A 132 21.17 18.29 7.76
N VAL A 133 21.22 16.98 7.49
CA VAL A 133 22.29 16.34 6.71
C VAL A 133 22.02 16.47 5.21
N SER A 134 20.77 16.28 4.75
CA SER A 134 20.43 16.44 3.33
C SER A 134 20.69 17.86 2.80
N ALA A 135 20.49 18.89 3.64
CA ALA A 135 20.83 20.27 3.27
C ALA A 135 22.34 20.52 3.09
N ARG A 136 23.20 19.74 3.76
CA ARG A 136 24.67 19.85 3.62
C ARG A 136 25.21 19.11 2.41
N SER A 137 24.59 18.00 2.02
CA SER A 137 25.02 17.21 0.86
C SER A 137 24.77 17.89 -0.49
N ALA A 138 23.82 18.83 -0.56
CA ALA A 138 23.52 19.60 -1.77
C ALA A 138 24.50 20.74 -2.06
N GLN A 139 25.45 21.05 -1.16
CA GLN A 139 26.36 22.19 -1.28
C GLN A 139 27.81 21.81 -1.65
N VAL A 140 28.09 20.53 -1.95
CA VAL A 140 29.45 20.09 -2.32
C VAL A 140 29.46 19.51 -3.73
N THR A 141 29.11 20.31 -4.74
CA THR A 141 29.46 20.01 -6.14
C THR A 141 29.60 21.28 -6.98
N GLU A 142 30.46 22.20 -6.56
CA GLU A 142 31.08 23.16 -7.47
C GLU A 142 32.59 23.17 -7.16
N ALA A 143 33.34 22.34 -7.87
CA ALA A 143 34.78 22.53 -8.00
C ALA A 143 35.01 23.41 -9.24
N PRO A 144 35.69 24.56 -9.14
CA PRO A 144 36.18 25.26 -10.32
C PRO A 144 37.38 24.52 -10.90
N GLN A 145 37.37 24.36 -12.22
CA GLN A 145 38.57 24.11 -13.02
C GLN A 145 39.43 25.37 -13.07
N GLU A 146 40.76 25.20 -13.15
CA GLU A 146 41.83 26.10 -13.64
C GLU A 146 43.11 25.76 -12.83
N GLU A 147 44.32 25.58 -13.36
CA GLU A 147 44.94 25.65 -14.69
C GLU A 147 46.25 24.83 -14.62
#